data_AF-A0A349WCS2-F1
#
_entry.id   AF-A0A349WCS2-F1
#
_cell.length_a   1.000
_cell.length_b   1.000
_cell.length_c   1.000
_cell.angle_alpha   90.00
_cell.angle_beta   90.00
_cell.angle_gamma   90.00
#
_symmetry.space_group_name_H-M   'P 1'
#
loop_
_entity.id
_entity.type
_entity.pdbx_description
1 polymer ?
#
loop_
_entity_poly.entity_id
_entity_poly.type
_entity_poly.pdbx_seq_one_letter_code
_entity_poly.pdbx_strand_id
1 'polypeptide(L)'
;FIPVAEGSDLIVLLGRWVLEQSCRLLARPWFAQQRVRLSVNLSARQFRQPDFVEELRQMLACSGADPRLLTLEVTEGLVIDDFDDVVAKMRALAALGVEFSLDDFGTGYSSLAYLKRLPIRELKIDRSFVRDASNNADDGALVEAILSVARHFGMRVVAEGVETQAQADFLVAHAPAIVYQGFLFSRPEPAADWLARLAPVEALG
;
A
#
# COMPACT_ATOMS: atom_id res chain seq x y z
N PHE A 1 -12.36 15.99 2.11
CA PHE A 1 -11.92 16.26 3.50
C PHE A 1 -10.42 16.06 3.67
N ILE A 2 -9.79 15.11 2.97
CA ILE A 2 -8.34 14.86 3.05
C ILE A 2 -7.48 16.13 2.80
N PRO A 3 -7.69 16.94 1.74
CA PRO A 3 -6.86 18.14 1.55
C PRO A 3 -6.94 19.15 2.70
N VAL A 4 -8.10 19.24 3.37
CA VAL A 4 -8.29 20.08 4.55
C VAL A 4 -7.57 19.49 5.76
N ALA A 5 -7.63 18.17 5.93
CA ALA A 5 -6.92 17.48 7.00
C ALA A 5 -5.40 17.62 6.83
N GLU A 6 -4.86 17.48 5.62
CA GLU A 6 -3.43 17.64 5.32
C GLU A 6 -2.90 19.05 5.61
N GLY A 7 -3.73 20.07 5.36
CA GLY A 7 -3.45 21.45 5.73
C GLY A 7 -3.44 21.74 7.24
N SER A 8 -3.73 20.74 8.09
CA SER A 8 -3.81 20.89 9.55
C SER A 8 -3.18 19.68 10.28
N ASP A 9 -3.16 19.70 11.62
CA ASP A 9 -2.73 18.53 12.41
C ASP A 9 -3.77 17.40 12.43
N LEU A 10 -4.95 17.63 11.87
CA LEU A 10 -6.01 16.63 11.81
C LEU A 10 -5.59 15.38 11.03
N ILE A 11 -4.73 15.50 10.01
CA ILE A 11 -4.24 14.34 9.25
C ILE A 11 -3.46 13.37 10.14
N VAL A 12 -2.72 13.88 11.14
CA VAL A 12 -1.95 13.04 12.07
C VAL A 12 -2.91 12.29 13.00
N LEU A 13 -3.91 12.98 13.54
CA LEU A 13 -4.93 12.37 14.41
C LEU A 13 -5.77 11.33 13.68
N LEU A 14 -6.19 11.61 12.44
CA LEU A 14 -6.92 10.68 11.59
C LEU A 14 -6.06 9.46 11.26
N GLY A 15 -4.81 9.68 10.82
CA GLY A 15 -3.89 8.61 10.49
C GLY A 15 -3.60 7.70 11.68
N ARG A 16 -3.45 8.27 12.89
CA ARG A 16 -3.33 7.51 14.14
C ARG A 16 -4.54 6.62 14.35
N TRP A 17 -5.75 7.19 14.28
CA TRP A 17 -6.99 6.44 14.46
C TRP A 17 -7.14 5.30 13.43
N VAL A 18 -6.80 5.56 12.15
CA VAL A 18 -6.83 4.56 11.08
C VAL A 18 -5.86 3.42 11.38
N LEU A 19 -4.63 3.71 11.81
CA LEU A 19 -3.65 2.67 12.17
C LEU A 19 -4.12 1.85 13.38
N GLU A 20 -4.70 2.48 14.40
CA GLU A 20 -5.27 1.77 15.54
C GLU A 20 -6.39 0.80 15.11
N GLN A 21 -7.33 1.24 14.25
CA GLN A 21 -8.38 0.35 13.74
C GLN A 21 -7.82 -0.77 12.86
N SER A 22 -6.80 -0.46 12.06
CA SER A 22 -6.13 -1.44 11.20
C SER A 22 -5.42 -2.51 12.02
N CYS A 23 -4.71 -2.12 13.08
CA CYS A 23 -4.07 -3.04 14.02
C CYS A 23 -5.10 -3.91 14.76
N ARG A 24 -6.24 -3.34 15.17
CA ARG A 24 -7.34 -4.13 15.77
C ARG A 24 -7.96 -5.12 14.79
N LEU A 25 -8.06 -4.76 13.52
CA LEU A 25 -8.58 -5.62 12.46
C LEU A 25 -7.63 -6.78 12.18
N LEU A 26 -6.33 -6.49 12.01
CA LEU A 26 -5.27 -7.47 11.75
C LEU A 26 -5.05 -8.45 12.92
N ALA A 27 -5.42 -8.08 14.14
CA ALA A 27 -5.37 -8.98 15.29
C ALA A 27 -6.38 -10.13 15.21
N ARG A 28 -7.36 -10.09 14.30
CA ARG A 28 -8.32 -11.18 14.11
C ARG A 28 -7.61 -12.40 13.48
N PRO A 29 -7.83 -13.63 14.00
CA PRO A 29 -7.11 -14.83 13.53
C PRO A 29 -7.20 -15.10 12.03
N TRP A 30 -8.32 -14.74 11.40
CA TRP A 30 -8.56 -14.95 9.97
C TRP A 30 -7.46 -14.33 9.08
N PHE A 31 -6.96 -13.13 9.41
CA PHE A 31 -5.90 -12.47 8.63
C PHE A 31 -4.61 -13.29 8.66
N ALA A 32 -4.22 -13.79 9.84
CA ALA A 32 -3.03 -14.62 9.99
C ALA A 32 -3.18 -15.99 9.30
N GLN A 33 -4.35 -16.62 9.40
CA GLN A 33 -4.64 -17.92 8.79
C GLN A 33 -4.62 -17.85 7.26
N GLN A 34 -5.26 -16.82 6.69
CA GLN A 34 -5.34 -16.62 5.24
C GLN A 34 -4.13 -15.86 4.66
N ARG A 35 -3.23 -15.39 5.54
CA ARG A 35 -2.08 -14.52 5.19
C ARG A 35 -2.49 -13.29 4.40
N VAL A 36 -3.68 -12.75 4.69
CA VAL A 36 -4.21 -11.57 4.03
C VAL A 36 -3.56 -10.33 4.64
N ARG A 37 -3.09 -9.47 3.75
CA ARG A 37 -2.41 -8.22 4.11
C ARG A 37 -3.38 -7.06 4.08
N LEU A 38 -3.13 -6.07 4.92
CA LEU A 38 -3.87 -4.82 4.94
C LEU A 38 -2.90 -3.68 4.65
N SER A 39 -3.20 -2.91 3.60
CA SER A 39 -2.46 -1.71 3.26
C SER A 39 -3.12 -0.47 3.87
N VAL A 40 -2.32 0.43 4.42
CA VAL A 40 -2.78 1.67 5.04
C VAL A 40 -2.01 2.85 4.45
N ASN A 41 -2.75 3.80 3.91
CA ASN A 41 -2.21 5.06 3.40
C ASN A 41 -1.63 5.92 4.52
N LEU A 42 -0.41 6.41 4.32
CA LEU A 42 0.31 7.19 5.30
C LEU A 42 0.68 8.57 4.76
N SER A 43 0.23 9.61 5.46
CA SER A 43 0.61 10.98 5.13
C SER A 43 2.07 11.25 5.50
N ALA A 44 2.74 12.10 4.71
CA ALA A 44 4.11 12.51 5.00
C ALA A 44 4.24 13.20 6.37
N ARG A 45 3.25 14.03 6.75
CA ARG A 45 3.23 14.72 8.04
C ARG A 45 3.18 13.77 9.22
N GLN A 46 2.42 12.67 9.11
CA GLN A 46 2.34 11.65 10.16
C GLN A 46 3.65 10.85 10.26
N PHE A 47 4.21 10.41 9.12
CA PHE A 47 5.46 9.62 9.13
C PHE A 47 6.66 10.42 9.67
N ARG A 48 6.67 11.73 9.43
CA ARG A 48 7.72 12.64 9.91
C ARG A 48 7.64 12.92 11.42
N GLN A 49 6.55 12.53 12.11
CA GLN A 49 6.51 12.68 13.57
C GLN A 49 7.68 11.92 14.21
N PRO A 50 8.42 12.55 15.17
CA PRO A 50 9.58 11.92 15.79
C PRO A 50 9.27 10.60 16.50
N ASP A 51 8.06 10.47 17.03
CA ASP A 51 7.58 9.32 17.80
C ASP A 51 6.80 8.29 16.95
N PHE A 52 6.68 8.48 15.64
CA PHE A 52 5.86 7.60 14.78
C PHE A 52 6.23 6.11 14.89
N VAL A 53 7.52 5.79 14.88
CA VAL A 53 8.01 4.40 14.99
C VAL A 53 7.67 3.82 16.36
N GLU A 54 7.81 4.63 17.40
CA GLU A 54 7.50 4.25 18.79
C GLU A 54 6.02 3.95 18.95
N GLU A 55 5.17 4.85 18.45
CA GLU A 55 3.72 4.78 18.47
C GLU A 55 3.21 3.54 17.72
N LEU A 56 3.66 3.30 16.48
CA LEU A 56 3.20 2.14 15.70
C LEU A 56 3.61 0.82 16.37
N ARG A 57 4.82 0.73 16.91
CA ARG A 57 5.26 -0.47 17.63
C ARG A 57 4.39 -0.74 18.87
N GLN A 58 3.99 0.31 19.60
CA GLN A 58 3.06 0.17 20.72
C GLN A 58 1.67 -0.28 20.25
N MET A 59 1.14 0.27 19.15
CA MET A 59 -0.15 -0.17 18.59
C MET A 59 -0.15 -1.65 18.20
N LEU A 60 0.90 -2.11 17.50
CA LEU A 60 1.08 -3.50 17.11
C LEU A 60 1.18 -4.43 18.34
N ALA A 61 1.96 -4.04 19.35
CA ALA A 61 2.10 -4.81 20.58
C ALA A 61 0.80 -4.89 21.38
N CYS A 62 0.07 -3.79 21.52
CA CYS A 62 -1.18 -3.72 22.25
C CYS A 62 -2.32 -4.48 21.56
N SER A 63 -2.37 -4.48 20.23
CA SER A 63 -3.41 -5.21 19.50
C SER A 63 -3.09 -6.69 19.31
N GLY A 64 -1.81 -7.07 19.31
CA GLY A 64 -1.36 -8.41 18.92
C GLY A 64 -1.40 -8.65 17.40
N ALA A 65 -1.49 -7.59 16.59
CA ALA A 65 -1.44 -7.70 15.14
C ALA A 65 -0.07 -8.23 14.68
N ASP A 66 -0.08 -9.15 13.72
CA ASP A 66 1.15 -9.58 13.05
C ASP A 66 1.65 -8.45 12.13
N PRO A 67 2.83 -7.84 12.41
CA PRO A 67 3.34 -6.74 11.59
C PRO A 67 3.58 -7.13 10.14
N ARG A 68 3.79 -8.42 9.86
CA ARG A 68 4.03 -8.96 8.50
C ARG A 68 2.80 -8.88 7.60
N LEU A 69 1.63 -8.60 8.18
CA LEU A 69 0.39 -8.41 7.45
C LEU A 69 0.05 -6.93 7.25
N LEU A 70 0.80 -6.01 7.87
CA LEU A 70 0.62 -4.58 7.68
C LEU A 70 1.54 -4.08 6.57
N THR A 71 0.94 -3.39 5.60
CA THR A 71 1.66 -2.65 4.56
C THR A 71 1.37 -1.16 4.74
N LEU A 72 2.40 -0.33 4.79
CA LEU A 72 2.25 1.12 4.82
C LEU A 72 2.48 1.66 3.41
N GLU A 73 1.50 2.37 2.88
CA GLU A 73 1.58 3.04 1.58
C GLU A 73 2.11 4.46 1.80
N VAL A 74 3.20 4.78 1.12
CA VAL A 74 3.84 6.09 1.17
C VAL A 74 3.95 6.65 -0.24
N THR A 75 3.77 7.96 -0.39
CA THR A 75 3.91 8.61 -1.70
C THR A 75 5.37 8.89 -2.03
N GLU A 76 5.67 9.09 -3.31
CA GLU A 76 6.99 9.52 -3.76
C GLU A 76 7.48 10.82 -3.09
N GLY A 77 6.55 11.72 -2.74
CA GLY A 77 6.87 13.00 -2.11
C GLY A 77 7.45 12.87 -0.69
N LEU A 78 7.23 11.72 -0.02
CA LEU A 78 7.72 11.51 1.34
C LEU A 78 9.23 11.71 1.45
N VAL A 79 9.96 11.24 0.44
CA VAL A 79 11.43 11.11 0.45
C VAL A 79 12.18 12.37 0.02
N ILE A 80 11.47 13.46 -0.31
CA ILE A 80 12.08 14.71 -0.79
C ILE A 80 12.78 15.46 0.35
N ASP A 81 12.19 15.47 1.55
CA ASP A 81 12.76 16.12 2.73
C ASP A 81 13.19 15.06 3.75
N ASP A 82 14.44 15.17 4.22
CA ASP A 82 15.00 14.30 5.28
C ASP A 82 15.07 12.80 4.93
N PHE A 83 15.70 12.50 3.79
CA PHE A 83 15.82 11.15 3.25
C PHE A 83 16.41 10.13 4.25
N ASP A 84 17.42 10.54 5.03
CA ASP A 84 18.10 9.63 5.94
C ASP A 84 17.24 9.28 7.17
N ASP A 85 16.49 10.24 7.73
CA ASP A 85 15.48 9.95 8.77
C ASP A 85 14.41 9.02 8.23
N VAL A 86 13.90 9.31 7.01
CA VAL A 86 12.86 8.49 6.39
C VAL A 86 13.33 7.03 6.24
N VAL A 87 14.52 6.83 5.68
CA VAL A 87 15.11 5.50 5.52
C VAL A 87 15.32 4.82 6.88
N ALA A 88 15.77 5.54 7.90
CA ALA A 88 15.99 4.98 9.23
C ALA A 88 14.67 4.49 9.85
N LYS A 89 13.61 5.30 9.81
CA LYS A 89 12.28 4.93 10.31
C LYS A 89 11.70 3.74 9.55
N MET A 90 11.78 3.74 8.21
CA MET A 90 11.30 2.63 7.40
C MET A 90 12.04 1.34 7.73
N ARG A 91 13.37 1.38 7.90
CA ARG A 91 14.17 0.19 8.28
C ARG A 91 13.81 -0.32 9.68
N ALA A 92 13.58 0.58 10.63
CA ALA A 92 13.16 0.20 11.97
C ALA A 92 11.81 -0.54 11.94
N LEU A 93 10.84 -0.04 11.18
CA LEU A 93 9.53 -0.69 11.02
C LEU A 93 9.61 -1.98 10.19
N ALA A 94 10.43 -2.01 9.14
CA ALA A 94 10.68 -3.21 8.35
C ALA A 94 11.33 -4.33 9.18
N ALA A 95 12.17 -3.99 10.15
CA ALA A 95 12.75 -4.95 11.09
C ALA A 95 11.68 -5.59 12.02
N LEU A 96 10.54 -4.91 12.25
CA LEU A 96 9.39 -5.50 12.94
C LEU A 96 8.58 -6.44 12.03
N GLY A 97 8.76 -6.35 10.72
CA GLY A 97 8.03 -7.11 9.71
C GLY A 97 7.05 -6.28 8.88
N VAL A 98 6.83 -5.00 9.22
CA VAL A 98 5.98 -4.09 8.43
C VAL A 98 6.55 -3.95 7.03
N GLU A 99 5.70 -4.05 6.01
CA GLU A 99 6.13 -3.80 4.63
C GLU A 99 5.73 -2.40 4.18
N PHE A 100 6.45 -1.91 3.17
CA PHE A 100 6.16 -0.62 2.56
C PHE A 100 5.83 -0.79 1.09
N SER A 101 4.82 -0.04 0.66
CA SER A 101 4.39 0.12 -0.71
C SER A 101 4.62 1.56 -1.14
N LEU A 102 5.17 1.77 -2.33
CA LEU A 102 5.30 3.10 -2.91
C LEU A 102 4.09 3.38 -3.78
N ASP A 103 3.32 4.39 -3.39
CA ASP A 103 2.11 4.82 -4.07
C ASP A 103 2.40 5.86 -5.16
N ASP A 104 1.51 5.92 -6.16
CA ASP A 104 1.56 6.85 -7.29
C ASP A 104 2.90 6.84 -8.06
N PHE A 105 3.54 5.67 -8.18
CA PHE A 105 4.86 5.59 -8.82
C PHE A 105 4.78 6.00 -10.30
N GLY A 106 5.67 6.91 -10.72
CA GLY A 106 5.72 7.47 -12.07
C GLY A 106 5.03 8.82 -12.23
N THR A 107 4.42 9.37 -11.18
CA THR A 107 3.77 10.69 -11.20
C THR A 107 4.66 11.82 -10.65
N GLY A 108 5.82 11.47 -10.07
CA GLY A 108 6.67 12.39 -9.31
C GLY A 108 8.18 12.30 -9.57
N TYR A 109 8.96 12.71 -8.58
CA TYR A 109 10.42 12.89 -8.65
C TYR A 109 11.23 11.67 -8.15
N SER A 110 10.67 10.47 -8.11
CA SER A 110 11.41 9.29 -7.63
C SER A 110 12.60 8.98 -8.51
N SER A 111 13.78 9.38 -8.05
CA SER A 111 15.03 8.88 -8.59
C SER A 111 15.17 7.40 -8.25
N LEU A 112 15.43 6.57 -9.26
CA LEU A 112 15.81 5.16 -9.06
C LEU A 112 16.97 5.00 -8.05
N ALA A 113 17.81 6.03 -7.92
CA ALA A 113 18.88 6.07 -6.92
C ALA A 113 18.34 6.04 -5.48
N TYR A 114 17.22 6.71 -5.21
CA TYR A 114 16.56 6.69 -3.91
C TYR A 114 15.84 5.38 -3.68
N LEU A 115 15.13 4.87 -4.70
CA LEU A 115 14.39 3.61 -4.61
C LEU A 115 15.28 2.45 -4.13
N LYS A 116 16.54 2.38 -4.59
CA LYS A 116 17.53 1.38 -4.16
C LYS A 116 17.83 1.38 -2.66
N ARG A 117 17.66 2.50 -1.97
CA ARG A 117 18.01 2.65 -0.54
C ARG A 117 16.83 2.39 0.40
N LEU A 118 15.61 2.49 -0.12
CA LEU A 118 14.36 2.34 0.63
C LEU A 118 14.00 0.84 0.79
N PRO A 119 13.52 0.40 1.96
CA PRO A 119 13.06 -0.98 2.16
C PRO A 119 11.63 -1.20 1.62
N ILE A 120 11.39 -0.82 0.37
CA ILE A 120 10.10 -1.01 -0.33
C ILE A 120 10.02 -2.45 -0.85
N ARG A 121 8.84 -3.07 -0.74
CA ARG A 121 8.56 -4.41 -1.30
C ARG A 121 7.46 -4.42 -2.34
N GLU A 122 6.81 -3.29 -2.56
CA GLU A 122 5.63 -3.17 -3.43
C GLU A 122 5.61 -1.82 -4.12
N LEU A 123 5.25 -1.82 -5.40
CA LEU A 123 4.99 -0.62 -6.18
C LEU A 123 3.53 -0.62 -6.63
N LYS A 124 2.85 0.51 -6.50
CA LYS A 124 1.50 0.71 -7.02
C LYS A 124 1.58 1.51 -8.32
N ILE A 125 0.93 1.00 -9.36
CA ILE A 125 0.75 1.70 -10.63
C ILE A 125 -0.56 2.47 -10.53
N ASP A 126 -0.47 3.80 -10.62
CA ASP A 126 -1.64 4.67 -10.54
C ASP A 126 -2.67 4.36 -11.64
N ARG A 127 -3.93 4.58 -11.29
CA ARG A 127 -5.08 4.37 -12.16
C ARG A 127 -4.98 5.14 -13.48
N SER A 128 -4.39 6.34 -13.49
CA SER A 128 -4.29 7.12 -14.72
C SER A 128 -3.54 6.37 -15.83
N PHE A 129 -2.48 5.64 -15.48
CA PHE A 129 -1.72 4.81 -16.41
C PHE A 129 -2.46 3.53 -16.80
N VAL A 130 -3.07 2.86 -15.82
CA VAL A 130 -3.83 1.61 -16.07
C VAL A 130 -5.03 1.84 -16.99
N ARG A 131 -5.72 2.99 -16.84
CA ARG A 131 -6.95 3.29 -17.59
C ARG A 131 -6.72 3.21 -19.10
N ASP A 132 -5.62 3.81 -19.55
CA ASP A 132 -5.37 4.09 -20.96
C ASP A 132 -4.30 3.15 -21.58
N ALA A 133 -3.57 2.36 -20.78
CA ALA A 133 -2.47 1.48 -21.22
C ALA A 133 -2.80 0.48 -22.34
N SER A 134 -4.06 0.01 -22.44
CA SER A 134 -4.46 -0.93 -23.51
C SER A 134 -4.68 -0.25 -24.87
N ASN A 135 -4.90 1.07 -24.88
CA ASN A 135 -5.28 1.83 -26.07
C ASN A 135 -4.31 2.97 -26.41
N ASN A 136 -3.42 3.34 -25.47
CA ASN A 136 -2.41 4.36 -25.64
C ASN A 136 -1.01 3.73 -25.49
N ALA A 137 -0.21 3.79 -26.54
CA ALA A 137 1.14 3.23 -26.56
C ALA A 137 2.07 3.89 -25.53
N ASP A 138 1.90 5.18 -25.24
CA ASP A 138 2.74 5.89 -24.27
C ASP A 138 2.46 5.41 -22.84
N ASP A 139 1.18 5.26 -22.48
CA ASP A 139 0.78 4.74 -21.17
C ASP A 139 1.15 3.26 -21.02
N GLY A 140 1.01 2.47 -22.09
CA GLY A 140 1.47 1.09 -22.14
C GLY A 140 2.99 0.97 -21.90
N ALA A 141 3.78 1.80 -22.57
CA ALA A 141 5.23 1.84 -22.40
C ALA A 141 5.64 2.25 -20.97
N LEU A 142 4.90 3.17 -20.35
CA LEU A 142 5.15 3.56 -18.96
C LEU A 142 4.85 2.42 -17.98
N VAL A 143 3.72 1.72 -18.16
CA VAL A 143 3.40 0.51 -17.37
C VAL A 143 4.52 -0.52 -17.51
N GLU A 144 4.97 -0.80 -18.74
CA GLU A 144 6.09 -1.72 -18.98
C GLU A 144 7.40 -1.29 -18.29
N ALA A 145 7.71 0.00 -18.31
CA ALA A 145 8.87 0.56 -17.62
C ALA A 145 8.78 0.35 -16.10
N ILE A 146 7.63 0.64 -15.49
CA ILE A 146 7.39 0.44 -14.06
C ILE A 146 7.50 -1.04 -13.69
N LEU A 147 6.89 -1.93 -14.49
CA LEU A 147 7.01 -3.39 -14.31
C LEU A 147 8.47 -3.85 -14.39
N SER A 148 9.26 -3.26 -15.29
CA SER A 148 10.69 -3.55 -15.39
C SER A 148 11.45 -3.13 -14.15
N VAL A 149 11.20 -1.92 -13.63
CA VAL A 149 11.80 -1.45 -12.37
C VAL A 149 11.45 -2.42 -11.23
N ALA A 150 10.17 -2.73 -11.06
CA ALA A 150 9.72 -3.65 -10.01
C ALA A 150 10.44 -5.00 -10.05
N ARG A 151 10.54 -5.61 -11.25
CA ARG A 151 11.26 -6.89 -11.43
C ARG A 151 12.73 -6.80 -11.04
N HIS A 152 13.44 -5.74 -11.45
CA HIS A 152 14.86 -5.58 -11.15
C HIS A 152 15.13 -5.39 -9.65
N PHE A 153 14.20 -4.77 -8.92
CA PHE A 153 14.30 -4.58 -7.47
C PHE A 153 13.62 -5.69 -6.65
N GLY A 154 13.04 -6.71 -7.30
CA GLY A 154 12.35 -7.80 -6.61
C GLY A 154 11.09 -7.36 -5.88
N MET A 155 10.41 -6.32 -6.37
CA MET A 155 9.20 -5.76 -5.78
C MET A 155 7.95 -6.41 -6.39
N ARG A 156 6.90 -6.55 -5.58
CA ARG A 156 5.56 -6.85 -6.08
C ARG A 156 4.96 -5.61 -6.75
N VAL A 157 3.99 -5.82 -7.62
CA VAL A 157 3.28 -4.74 -8.29
C VAL A 157 1.78 -4.88 -8.05
N VAL A 158 1.15 -3.77 -7.69
CA VAL A 158 -0.30 -3.62 -7.63
C VAL A 158 -0.70 -2.63 -8.72
N ALA A 159 -1.63 -3.01 -9.59
CA ALA A 159 -2.24 -2.10 -10.55
C ALA A 159 -3.56 -1.57 -9.98
N GLU A 160 -3.68 -0.25 -9.89
CA GLU A 160 -4.87 0.41 -9.38
C GLU A 160 -5.86 0.79 -10.48
N GLY A 161 -7.15 0.84 -10.12
CA GLY A 161 -8.20 1.27 -11.03
C GLY A 161 -8.45 0.31 -12.19
N VAL A 162 -8.23 -1.00 -12.00
CA VAL A 162 -8.60 -2.02 -12.99
C VAL A 162 -10.12 -2.15 -13.03
N GLU A 163 -10.73 -1.68 -14.11
CA GLU A 163 -12.20 -1.60 -14.29
C GLU A 163 -12.72 -2.48 -15.41
N THR A 164 -11.86 -2.93 -16.33
CA THR A 164 -12.25 -3.73 -17.50
C THR A 164 -11.38 -4.97 -17.67
N GLN A 165 -11.96 -6.02 -18.28
CA GLN A 165 -11.21 -7.24 -18.58
C GLN A 165 -10.02 -6.96 -19.51
N ALA A 166 -10.16 -6.05 -20.48
CA ALA A 166 -9.08 -5.67 -21.38
C ALA A 166 -7.86 -5.09 -20.65
N GLN A 167 -8.07 -4.31 -19.58
CA GLN A 167 -6.97 -3.82 -18.74
C GLN A 167 -6.29 -4.97 -17.98
N ALA A 168 -7.07 -5.89 -17.40
CA ALA A 168 -6.53 -7.05 -16.70
C ALA A 168 -5.73 -7.97 -17.65
N ASP A 169 -6.25 -8.20 -18.86
CA ASP A 169 -5.61 -9.02 -19.89
C ASP A 169 -4.29 -8.38 -20.38
N PHE A 170 -4.27 -7.06 -20.55
CA PHE A 170 -3.06 -6.32 -20.84
C PHE A 170 -2.02 -6.49 -19.73
N LEU A 171 -2.41 -6.30 -18.47
CA LEU A 171 -1.50 -6.36 -17.32
C LEU A 171 -0.93 -7.78 -17.11
N VAL A 172 -1.77 -8.83 -17.20
CA VAL A 172 -1.32 -10.22 -17.00
C VAL A 172 -0.35 -10.67 -18.08
N ALA A 173 -0.52 -10.17 -19.31
CA ALA A 173 0.39 -10.48 -20.42
C ALA A 173 1.81 -9.96 -20.16
N HIS A 174 1.95 -8.83 -19.46
CA HIS A 174 3.24 -8.21 -19.15
C HIS A 174 3.81 -8.64 -17.79
N ALA A 175 2.96 -8.98 -16.83
CA ALA A 175 3.35 -9.39 -15.49
C ALA A 175 2.34 -10.38 -14.88
N PRO A 176 2.54 -11.71 -15.03
CA PRO A 176 1.59 -12.72 -14.54
C PRO A 176 1.34 -12.70 -13.03
N ALA A 177 2.28 -12.16 -12.25
CA ALA A 177 2.20 -12.08 -10.79
C ALA A 177 1.66 -10.74 -10.26
N ILE A 178 1.17 -9.86 -11.15
CA ILE A 178 0.63 -8.56 -10.78
C ILE A 178 -0.67 -8.72 -9.96
N VAL A 179 -0.84 -7.88 -8.96
CA VAL A 179 -2.07 -7.81 -8.14
C VAL A 179 -2.98 -6.72 -8.70
N TYR A 180 -4.28 -6.98 -8.74
CA TYR A 180 -5.27 -6.01 -9.22
C TYR A 180 -6.05 -5.39 -8.08
N GLN A 181 -6.20 -4.07 -8.12
CA GLN A 181 -7.12 -3.32 -7.29
C GLN A 181 -8.04 -2.49 -8.18
N GLY A 182 -9.35 -2.74 -8.14
CA GLY A 182 -10.29 -1.96 -8.92
C GLY A 182 -11.70 -2.54 -8.96
N PHE A 183 -12.62 -1.77 -9.54
CA PHE A 183 -14.06 -2.06 -9.53
C PHE A 183 -14.46 -3.25 -10.39
N LEU A 184 -13.55 -3.77 -11.23
CA LEU A 184 -13.75 -5.06 -11.89
C LEU A 184 -13.93 -6.19 -10.86
N PHE A 185 -13.28 -6.10 -9.70
CA PHE A 185 -13.25 -7.15 -8.69
C PHE A 185 -14.11 -6.81 -7.46
N SER A 186 -13.92 -5.65 -6.85
CA SER A 186 -14.71 -5.21 -5.70
C SER A 186 -14.68 -3.70 -5.52
N ARG A 187 -15.68 -3.16 -4.82
CA ARG A 187 -15.73 -1.77 -4.39
C ARG A 187 -15.33 -1.65 -2.92
N PRO A 188 -14.79 -0.50 -2.48
CA PRO A 188 -14.60 -0.23 -1.06
C PRO A 188 -15.91 -0.38 -0.29
N GLU A 189 -15.82 -0.98 0.89
CA GLU A 189 -16.98 -1.32 1.71
C GLU A 189 -16.61 -1.40 3.21
N PRO A 190 -17.60 -1.45 4.11
CA PRO A 190 -17.35 -1.64 5.53
C PRO A 190 -16.68 -2.98 5.84
N ALA A 191 -15.69 -2.97 6.75
CA ALA A 191 -14.95 -4.18 7.13
C ALA A 191 -15.85 -5.29 7.70
N ALA A 192 -16.96 -4.94 8.37
CA ALA A 192 -17.91 -5.92 8.89
C ALA A 192 -18.59 -6.71 7.77
N ASP A 193 -19.03 -6.03 6.71
CA ASP A 193 -19.70 -6.62 5.56
C ASP A 193 -18.72 -7.47 4.75
N TRP A 194 -17.51 -6.95 4.51
CA TRP A 194 -16.44 -7.66 3.83
C TRP A 194 -16.07 -8.97 4.54
N LEU A 195 -15.87 -8.92 5.86
CA LEU A 195 -15.55 -10.11 6.66
C LEU A 195 -16.71 -11.12 6.68
N ALA A 196 -17.95 -10.66 6.72
CA ALA A 196 -19.12 -11.55 6.71
C ALA A 196 -19.20 -12.36 5.40
N ARG A 197 -18.77 -11.80 4.27
CA ARG A 197 -18.72 -12.53 3.00
C ARG A 197 -17.56 -13.52 2.88
N LEU A 198 -16.52 -13.34 3.69
CA LEU A 198 -15.31 -14.16 3.67
C LEU A 198 -15.31 -15.25 4.75
N ALA A 199 -16.25 -15.20 5.69
CA ALA A 199 -16.51 -16.30 6.60
C ALA A 199 -16.92 -17.54 5.78
N PRO A 200 -16.33 -18.72 6.02
CA PRO A 200 -16.77 -19.95 5.38
C PRO A 200 -18.27 -20.15 5.60
N VAL A 201 -18.97 -20.67 4.59
CA VAL A 201 -20.32 -21.25 4.76
C VAL A 201 -20.19 -22.57 5.52
N GLU A 202 -19.71 -22.53 6.76
CA GLU A 202 -19.62 -23.68 7.66
C GLU A 202 -19.97 -23.23 9.09
N ALA A 203 -21.22 -22.79 9.27
CA ALA A 203 -21.86 -22.64 10.57
C ALA A 203 -23.40 -22.74 10.46
N LEU A 204 -23.89 -23.63 9.62
CA LEU A 204 -25.25 -24.17 9.69
C LEU A 204 -25.13 -25.69 9.83
N GLY A 205 -24.71 -26.11 11.01
CA GLY A 205 -24.85 -27.47 11.54
C GLY A 205 -25.73 -27.42 12.77
#